data_AF-A0A935MLZ7-F1
#
_entry.id   AF-A0A935MLZ7-F1
#
_cell.length_a   1.000
_cell.length_b   1.000
_cell.length_c   1.000
_cell.angle_alpha   90.00
_cell.angle_beta   90.00
_cell.angle_gamma   90.00
#
_symmetry.space_group_name_H-M   'P 1'
#
loop_
_entity.id
_entity.type
_entity.pdbx_description
1 polymer ?
#
loop_
_entity_poly.entity_id
_entity_poly.type
_entity_poly.pdbx_seq_one_letter_code
_entity_poly.pdbx_strand_id
1 'polypeptide(L)' 'MEKKLPERLTEEVAAFAVSRPLRLMFQGEARFGRISDVRHCWDKKPHRPMVRAMLTQQYTYAYGAVSPLDG' A
#
# COMPACT_ATOMS: atom_id res chain seq x y z
N MET A 1 -11.59 -15.70 -6.15
CA MET A 1 -11.87 -14.27 -5.86
C MET A 1 -12.57 -13.71 -7.09
N GLU A 2 -13.88 -13.47 -7.01
CA GLU A 2 -14.63 -12.90 -8.14
C GLU A 2 -14.26 -11.43 -8.36
N LYS A 3 -14.12 -11.05 -9.63
CA LYS A 3 -13.75 -9.69 -10.03
C LYS A 3 -15.02 -8.83 -10.17
N LYS A 4 -15.36 -8.05 -9.14
CA LYS A 4 -16.58 -7.22 -9.08
C LYS A 4 -16.46 -5.82 -9.72
N LEU A 5 -15.27 -5.45 -10.16
CA LEU A 5 -15.01 -4.10 -10.69
C LEU A 5 -15.87 -3.73 -11.91
N PRO A 6 -16.10 -4.60 -12.92
CA PRO A 6 -16.88 -4.24 -14.10
C PRO A 6 -18.34 -3.92 -13.78
N GLU A 7 -18.94 -4.67 -12.86
CA GLU A 7 -20.32 -4.49 -12.40
C GLU A 7 -20.46 -3.12 -11.72
N ARG A 8 -19.53 -2.80 -10.81
CA ARG A 8 -19.50 -1.51 -10.11
C ARG A 8 -19.33 -0.31 -11.04
N LEU A 9 -18.46 -0.41 -12.05
CA LEU A 9 -18.27 0.68 -13.02
C LEU A 9 -19.57 0.93 -13.81
N THR A 10 -20.32 -0.12 -14.11
CA THR A 10 -21.59 -0.01 -14.83
C THR A 10 -22.66 0.67 -13.97
N GLU A 11 -22.74 0.32 -12.68
CA GLU A 11 -23.62 0.98 -11.70
C GLU A 11 -23.32 2.48 -11.59
N GLU A 12 -22.04 2.84 -11.44
CA GLU A 12 -21.61 4.23 -11.27
C GLU A 12 -21.88 5.10 -12.51
N VAL A 13 -21.64 4.55 -13.71
CA VAL A 13 -21.95 5.26 -14.96
C VAL A 13 -23.46 5.48 -15.11
N ALA A 14 -24.28 4.49 -14.73
CA ALA A 14 -25.73 4.60 -14.78
C ALA A 14 -26.28 5.61 -13.75
N ALA A 15 -25.59 5.82 -12.63
CA ALA A 15 -25.95 6.81 -11.60
C ALA A 15 -25.70 8.26 -12.04
N PHE A 16 -24.98 8.50 -13.14
CA PHE A 16 -24.74 9.84 -13.63
C PHE A 16 -26.02 10.46 -14.19
N ALA A 17 -26.48 11.55 -13.57
CA ALA A 17 -27.63 12.34 -14.05
C ALA A 17 -27.48 12.84 -15.50
N VAL A 18 -26.24 13.01 -15.98
CA VAL A 18 -25.89 13.40 -17.35
C VAL A 18 -24.69 12.56 -17.79
N SER A 19 -24.73 12.08 -19.04
CA SER A 19 -23.63 11.34 -19.66
C SER A 19 -22.35 12.17 -19.63
N ARG A 20 -21.28 11.60 -19.09
CA ARG A 20 -19.97 12.23 -18.95
C ARG A 20 -18.87 11.16 -18.96
N PRO A 21 -17.64 11.49 -19.39
CA PRO A 21 -16.54 10.54 -19.36
C PRO A 21 -16.19 10.15 -17.91
N LEU A 22 -15.97 8.86 -17.69
CA LEU A 22 -15.45 8.30 -16.43
C LEU A 22 -13.94 8.09 -16.56
N ARG A 23 -13.18 8.62 -15.60
CA ARG A 23 -11.74 8.34 -15.47
C ARG A 23 -11.48 7.43 -14.28
N LEU A 24 -11.00 6.22 -14.56
CA LEU A 24 -10.60 5.27 -13.54
C LEU A 24 -9.14 5.52 -13.13
N MET A 25 -8.91 5.63 -11.83
CA MET A 25 -7.58 5.74 -11.24
C MET A 25 -7.43 4.70 -10.14
N PHE A 26 -6.23 4.13 -10.01
CA PHE A 26 -5.88 3.19 -8.96
C PHE A 26 -4.98 3.90 -7.96
N GLN A 27 -5.42 3.95 -6.70
CA GLN A 27 -4.64 4.53 -5.62
C GLN A 27 -3.84 3.42 -4.90
N GLY A 28 -2.55 3.67 -4.72
CA GLY A 28 -1.67 2.88 -3.86
C GLY A 28 -1.23 3.70 -2.65
N GLU A 29 -1.17 3.03 -1.50
CA GLU A 29 -0.52 3.55 -0.29
C GLU A 29 0.83 2.86 -0.12
N ALA A 30 1.89 3.66 0.02
CA ALA A 30 3.21 3.18 0.40
C ALA A 30 3.55 3.69 1.80
N ARG A 31 3.86 2.76 2.70
CA ARG A 31 4.28 3.06 4.07
C ARG A 31 5.79 2.93 4.19
N PHE A 32 6.45 4.03 4.48
CA PHE A 32 7.89 4.08 4.72
C PHE A 32 8.14 4.25 6.21
N GLY A 33 8.89 3.32 6.78
CA GLY A 33 9.28 3.37 8.19
C GLY A 33 10.42 2.41 8.44
N ARG A 34 11.15 2.60 9.53
CA ARG A 34 12.18 1.65 9.96
C ARG A 34 11.50 0.39 10.50
N ILE A 35 11.58 -0.71 9.76
CA ILE A 35 11.25 -2.03 10.30
C ILE A 35 12.37 -2.41 11.27
N SER A 36 12.08 -2.41 12.57
CA SER A 36 13.02 -2.76 13.63
C SER A 36 13.03 -4.27 13.91
N ASP A 37 12.93 -5.10 12.86
CA ASP A 37 12.95 -6.55 13.01
C ASP A 37 14.35 -6.98 13.44
N VAL A 38 14.47 -7.45 14.68
CA VAL A 38 15.72 -8.04 15.17
C VAL A 38 15.87 -9.41 14.51
N ARG A 39 16.96 -9.59 13.76
CA ARG A 39 17.33 -10.88 13.14
C ARG A 39 18.45 -11.54 13.93
N HIS A 40 18.52 -12.86 13.87
CA HIS A 40 19.61 -13.59 14.51
C HIS A 40 20.93 -13.29 13.79
N CYS A 41 21.92 -12.81 14.54
CA CYS A 41 23.29 -12.74 14.06
C CYS A 41 23.87 -14.16 13.89
N TRP A 42 24.82 -14.32 12.97
CA TRP A 42 25.49 -15.60 12.70
C TRP A 42 26.47 -16.05 13.78
N ASP A 43 26.59 -15.30 14.88
CA ASP A 43 27.49 -15.64 15.96
C ASP A 43 26.88 -16.67 16.93
N LYS A 44 27.70 -17.34 17.75
CA LYS A 44 27.26 -18.34 18.74
C LYS A 44 27.08 -17.69 20.12
N LYS A 45 26.20 -18.22 20.97
CA LYS A 45 26.12 -17.78 22.38
C LYS A 45 27.45 -18.12 23.09
N PRO A 46 27.99 -17.27 23.96
CA PRO A 46 27.43 -16.01 24.46
C PRO A 46 27.86 -14.74 23.69
N HIS A 47 28.67 -14.86 22.64
CA HIS A 47 29.28 -13.72 21.93
C HIS A 47 28.29 -12.83 21.15
N ARG A 48 27.06 -13.32 20.95
CA ARG A 48 26.00 -12.57 20.27
C ARG A 48 25.75 -11.21 20.95
N PRO A 49 25.89 -10.08 20.23
CA PRO A 49 25.52 -8.79 20.77
C PRO A 49 24.01 -8.73 21.03
N MET A 50 23.65 -8.32 22.25
CA MET A 50 22.27 -8.03 22.62
C MET A 50 21.97 -6.56 22.32
N VAL A 51 21.03 -6.32 21.42
CA VAL A 51 20.54 -4.96 21.12
C VAL A 51 19.09 -4.84 21.54
N ARG A 52 18.71 -3.68 22.06
CA ARG A 52 17.30 -3.38 22.34
C ARG A 52 16.59 -3.16 20.99
N ALA A 53 15.52 -3.91 20.74
CA ALA A 53 14.62 -3.59 19.65
C ALA A 53 13.96 -2.25 19.95
N MET A 54 14.09 -1.27 19.06
CA MET A 54 13.40 0.01 19.19
C MET A 54 12.24 0.04 18.20
N LEU A 55 11.03 -0.18 18.70
CA LEU A 55 9.81 0.01 17.92
C LEU A 55 9.63 1.51 17.66
N THR A 56 10.08 1.98 16.51
CA THR A 56 9.87 3.38 16.11
C THR A 56 8.58 3.44 15.29
N GLN A 57 7.51 4.02 15.83
CA GLN A 57 6.24 4.16 15.12
C GLN A 57 6.17 5.39 14.20
N GLN A 58 7.32 5.86 13.72
CA GLN A 58 7.35 6.94 12.73
C GLN A 58 7.22 6.33 11.34
N TYR A 59 6.08 6.61 10.73
CA TYR A 59 5.77 6.17 9.38
C TYR A 59 5.45 7.38 8.52
N THR A 60 6.12 7.46 7.38
CA THR A 60 5.78 8.38 6.31
C THR A 60 4.90 7.62 5.33
N TYR A 61 3.72 8.16 5.08
CA TYR A 61 2.79 7.61 4.10
C TYR A 61 2.92 8.41 2.81
N ALA A 62 3.05 7.70 1.69
CA ALA A 62 2.92 8.27 0.37
C ALA A 62 1.71 7.67 -0.32
N TYR A 63 0.88 8.53 -0.91
CA TYR A 63 -0.28 8.14 -1.69
C TYR A 63 -0.03 8.52 -3.14
N GLY A 64 -0.17 7.55 -4.05
CA GLY A 64 -0.08 7.77 -5.49
C GLY A 64 -1.33 7.23 -6.16
N ALA A 65 -1.86 7.96 -7.13
CA ALA A 65 -2.95 7.50 -7.97
C ALA A 65 -2.52 7.53 -9.43
N VAL A 66 -2.73 6.42 -10.15
CA VAL A 66 -2.36 6.28 -11.56
C VAL A 66 -3.58 5.94 -12.39
N SER A 67 -3.72 6.61 -13.53
CA SER A 67 -4.65 6.16 -14.57
C SER A 67 -3.88 5.29 -15.57
N PRO A 68 -4.31 4.04 -15.84
CA PRO A 68 -3.65 3.20 -16.85
C PRO A 68 -3.63 3.80 -18.25
N LEU A 69 -4.48 4.80 -18.50
CA LEU A 69 -4.55 5.51 -19.78
C LEU A 69 -3.44 6.55 -19.95
N ASP A 70 -2.94 7.14 -18.87
CA ASP A 70 -1.99 8.26 -18.94
C ASP A 70 -0.54 7.84 -18.63
N GLY A 71 -0.34 6.76 -17.86
CA GLY A 71 0.98 6.28 -17.45
C GLY A 71 1.42 6.79 -16.07
#